data_AF-A0A1E5JZG3-F1
#
_entry.id   AF-A0A1E5JZG3-F1
#
_cell.length_a   1.000
_cell.length_b   1.000
_cell.length_c   1.000
_cell.angle_alpha   90.00
_cell.angle_beta   90.00
_cell.angle_gamma   90.00
#
_symmetry.space_group_name_H-M   'P 1'
#
loop_
_entity.id
_entity.type
_entity.pdbx_description
1 polymer ?
#
loop_
_entity_poly.entity_id
_entity_poly.type
_entity_poly.pdbx_seq_one_letter_code
_entity_poly.pdbx_strand_id
1 'polypeptide(L)'
;MYYIPYYPNDLRYASQSPLITEKEKEKLAEITLENLQKDAVTIQLLDQLSSSMNEQQYLNTLNYTREVKLRNINQLDYLYRNITGNAPNYQKSSEASRNTEIGIQDVVERCIEDYEENYKASLRSSSSVVQQLYYQLSSVGYMAANQLYNYHNSRNSELGITLNRQLEDQGGYPFVIDIEEAAEQNTAYRTAIWTGEHLQVTLMSIPIGDNIGLEVHPTHDQFVRIEDGDGLVQMGSQENNLTYRRQLSDSSAVMIPAGTWHNITNTGGEPLKLYTIYAPPEHPFGTLHQTKADALASE
;
A
#
# COMPACT_ATOMS: atom_id res chain seq x y z
N MET A 1 -4.34 -20.43 -11.79
CA MET A 1 -4.32 -20.98 -10.41
C MET A 1 -3.64 -19.90 -9.57
N TYR A 2 -4.42 -19.03 -8.94
CA TYR A 2 -3.86 -17.87 -8.24
C TYR A 2 -3.20 -18.33 -6.94
N TYR A 3 -1.93 -17.98 -6.77
CA TYR A 3 -1.18 -18.22 -5.55
C TYR A 3 -1.75 -17.28 -4.47
N ILE A 4 -2.55 -17.84 -3.57
CA ILE A 4 -3.10 -17.13 -2.41
C ILE A 4 -1.95 -17.00 -1.41
N PRO A 5 -1.51 -15.79 -1.03
CA PRO A 5 -0.52 -15.63 0.02
C PRO A 5 -1.07 -16.24 1.31
N TYR A 6 -0.34 -17.21 1.86
CA TYR A 6 -0.61 -17.78 3.17
C TYR A 6 -0.34 -16.70 4.23
N TYR A 7 -1.40 -16.07 4.74
CA TYR A 7 -1.30 -15.23 5.92
C TYR A 7 -1.42 -16.14 7.17
N PRO A 8 -0.43 -16.18 8.07
CA PRO A 8 -0.37 -17.12 9.21
C PRO A 8 -1.52 -17.03 10.24
N ASN A 9 -2.45 -16.09 10.11
CA ASN A 9 -3.43 -15.73 11.15
C ASN A 9 -4.88 -15.88 10.67
N ASP A 10 -5.22 -16.99 10.03
CA ASP A 10 -6.62 -17.38 9.89
C ASP A 10 -7.16 -17.76 11.28
N LEU A 11 -8.14 -17.00 11.79
CA LEU A 11 -8.74 -17.20 13.12
C LEU A 11 -9.28 -18.62 13.33
N ARG A 12 -9.53 -19.38 12.26
CA ARG A 12 -9.87 -20.81 12.36
C ARG A 12 -8.79 -21.65 13.06
N TYR A 13 -7.54 -21.18 13.09
CA TYR A 13 -6.42 -21.82 13.79
C TYR A 13 -6.09 -21.16 15.14
N ALA A 14 -6.72 -20.03 15.48
CA ALA A 14 -6.64 -19.44 16.80
C ALA A 14 -7.54 -20.25 17.75
N SER A 15 -6.92 -21.16 18.49
CA SER A 15 -7.60 -22.13 19.38
C SER A 15 -8.24 -21.52 20.64
N GLN A 16 -8.19 -20.20 20.82
CA GLN A 16 -8.66 -19.56 22.05
C GLN A 16 -9.60 -18.40 21.75
N SER A 17 -10.78 -18.43 22.36
CA SER A 17 -11.68 -17.28 22.41
C SER A 17 -10.93 -16.06 22.96
N PRO A 18 -11.22 -14.84 22.46
CA PRO A 18 -10.58 -13.64 22.98
C PRO A 18 -10.80 -13.55 24.50
N LEU A 19 -9.72 -13.34 25.27
CA LEU A 19 -9.80 -13.09 26.71
C LEU A 19 -10.28 -11.65 26.93
N ILE A 20 -11.59 -11.44 26.85
CA ILE A 20 -12.25 -10.14 26.99
C ILE A 20 -13.43 -10.22 27.97
N THR A 21 -13.77 -9.10 28.60
CA THR A 21 -14.90 -8.98 29.52
C THR A 21 -16.24 -9.16 28.81
N GLU A 22 -17.31 -9.52 29.53
CA GLU A 22 -18.66 -9.66 28.93
C GLU A 22 -19.15 -8.37 28.24
N LYS A 23 -18.84 -7.19 28.81
CA LYS A 23 -19.16 -5.89 28.18
C LYS A 23 -18.38 -5.67 26.87
N GLU A 24 -17.14 -6.12 26.81
CA GLU A 24 -16.35 -6.09 25.57
C GLU A 24 -16.86 -7.10 24.55
N LYS A 25 -17.35 -8.27 24.98
CA LYS A 25 -17.99 -9.26 24.10
C LYS A 25 -19.24 -8.70 23.43
N GLU A 26 -20.13 -8.07 24.19
CA GLU A 26 -21.36 -7.47 23.64
C GLU A 26 -21.03 -6.41 22.57
N LYS A 27 -20.12 -5.48 22.89
CA LYS A 27 -19.69 -4.44 21.95
C LYS A 27 -19.00 -5.03 20.71
N LEU A 28 -18.18 -6.06 20.90
CA LEU A 28 -17.49 -6.72 19.79
C LEU A 28 -18.47 -7.48 18.90
N ALA A 29 -19.49 -8.12 19.47
CA ALA A 29 -20.54 -8.80 18.72
C ALA A 29 -21.35 -7.81 17.86
N GLU A 30 -21.68 -6.63 18.39
CA GLU A 30 -22.38 -5.57 17.65
C GLU A 30 -21.57 -5.10 16.42
N ILE A 31 -20.30 -4.72 16.63
CA ILE A 31 -19.41 -4.26 15.54
C ILE A 31 -19.16 -5.38 14.52
N THR A 32 -19.03 -6.63 14.97
CA THR A 32 -18.84 -7.79 14.09
C THR A 32 -20.08 -8.02 13.21
N LEU A 33 -21.28 -7.90 13.79
CA LEU A 33 -22.54 -8.06 13.04
C LEU A 33 -22.74 -6.92 12.04
N GLU A 34 -22.39 -5.69 12.41
CA GLU A 34 -22.44 -4.54 11.50
C GLU A 34 -21.51 -4.74 10.29
N ASN A 35 -20.28 -5.20 10.52
CA ASN A 35 -19.35 -5.51 9.44
C ASN A 35 -19.85 -6.65 8.54
N LEU A 36 -20.44 -7.70 9.11
CA LEU A 36 -21.08 -8.77 8.33
C LEU A 36 -22.19 -8.23 7.42
N GLN A 37 -23.03 -7.34 7.95
CA GLN A 37 -24.10 -6.70 7.21
C GLN A 37 -23.54 -5.81 6.09
N LYS A 38 -22.47 -5.04 6.36
CA LYS A 38 -21.82 -4.18 5.37
C LYS A 38 -21.19 -5.02 4.25
N ASP A 39 -20.38 -6.01 4.56
CA ASP A 39 -19.71 -6.83 3.53
C ASP A 39 -20.71 -7.62 2.68
N ALA A 40 -21.81 -8.10 3.27
CA ALA A 40 -22.86 -8.80 2.52
C ALA A 40 -23.53 -7.91 1.47
N VAL A 41 -23.81 -6.64 1.81
CA VAL A 41 -24.35 -5.66 0.87
C VAL A 41 -23.32 -5.35 -0.23
N THR A 42 -22.04 -5.14 0.12
CA THR A 42 -20.99 -4.86 -0.88
C THR A 42 -20.86 -5.98 -1.90
N ILE A 43 -20.91 -7.25 -1.47
CA ILE A 43 -20.85 -8.40 -2.40
C ILE A 43 -21.99 -8.37 -3.42
N GLN A 44 -23.19 -7.99 -3.01
CA GLN A 44 -24.31 -7.88 -3.94
C GLN A 44 -24.11 -6.77 -4.98
N LEU A 45 -23.59 -5.62 -4.55
CA LEU A 45 -23.27 -4.52 -5.46
C LEU A 45 -22.20 -4.93 -6.47
N LEU A 46 -21.17 -5.65 -6.02
CA LEU A 46 -20.13 -6.22 -6.88
C LEU A 46 -20.71 -7.24 -7.88
N ASP A 47 -21.65 -8.08 -7.45
CA ASP A 47 -22.34 -9.06 -8.32
C ASP A 47 -23.22 -8.38 -9.38
N GLN A 48 -23.90 -7.29 -9.01
CA GLN A 48 -24.69 -6.47 -9.93
C GLN A 48 -23.80 -5.79 -10.98
N LEU A 49 -22.71 -5.14 -10.55
CA LEU A 49 -21.73 -4.52 -11.45
C LEU A 49 -21.07 -5.53 -12.39
N SER A 50 -20.70 -6.70 -11.86
CA SER A 50 -20.06 -7.74 -12.68
C SER A 50 -20.99 -8.27 -13.78
N SER A 51 -22.30 -8.31 -13.51
CA SER A 51 -23.31 -8.79 -14.47
C SER A 51 -23.55 -7.82 -15.64
N SER A 52 -23.21 -6.54 -15.49
CA SER A 52 -23.37 -5.52 -16.52
C SER A 52 -22.08 -5.20 -17.29
N MET A 53 -20.95 -5.83 -16.94
CA MET A 53 -19.63 -5.56 -17.51
C MET A 53 -19.13 -6.67 -18.45
N ASN A 54 -18.49 -6.26 -19.55
CA ASN A 54 -17.92 -7.16 -20.56
C ASN A 54 -16.38 -7.13 -20.60
N GLU A 55 -15.75 -6.20 -19.91
CA GLU A 55 -14.30 -6.01 -19.95
C GLU A 55 -13.62 -6.91 -18.91
N GLN A 56 -12.79 -7.84 -19.39
CA GLN A 56 -12.20 -8.89 -18.54
C GLN A 56 -11.40 -8.33 -17.36
N GLN A 57 -10.69 -7.22 -17.57
CA GLN A 57 -9.86 -6.63 -16.52
C GLN A 57 -10.70 -5.95 -15.43
N TYR A 58 -11.83 -5.32 -15.78
CA TYR A 58 -12.81 -4.87 -14.78
C TYR A 58 -13.38 -6.03 -13.98
N LEU A 59 -13.76 -7.11 -14.67
CA LEU A 59 -14.27 -8.33 -14.02
C LEU A 59 -13.22 -8.92 -13.06
N ASN A 60 -11.94 -8.91 -13.43
CA ASN A 60 -10.87 -9.36 -12.55
C ASN A 60 -10.79 -8.51 -11.26
N THR A 61 -10.84 -7.18 -11.38
CA THR A 61 -10.81 -6.29 -10.20
C THR A 61 -12.05 -6.44 -9.31
N LEU A 62 -13.25 -6.56 -9.90
CA LEU A 62 -14.49 -6.77 -9.15
C LEU A 62 -14.50 -8.12 -8.43
N ASN A 63 -14.06 -9.19 -9.11
CA ASN A 63 -13.95 -10.52 -8.52
C ASN A 63 -12.94 -10.57 -7.38
N TYR A 64 -11.80 -9.90 -7.51
CA TYR A 64 -10.83 -9.80 -6.43
C TYR A 64 -11.42 -9.12 -5.17
N THR A 65 -12.08 -7.97 -5.34
CA THR A 65 -12.76 -7.28 -4.24
C THR A 65 -13.85 -8.13 -3.61
N ARG A 66 -14.59 -8.88 -4.44
CA ARG A 66 -15.61 -9.81 -3.97
C ARG A 66 -15.04 -10.95 -3.14
N GLU A 67 -13.94 -11.55 -3.58
CA GLU A 67 -13.25 -12.62 -2.85
C GLU A 67 -12.73 -12.14 -1.48
N VAL A 68 -12.19 -10.91 -1.42
CA VAL A 68 -11.79 -10.28 -0.16
C VAL A 68 -12.99 -10.14 0.78
N LYS A 69 -14.12 -9.60 0.31
CA LYS A 69 -15.33 -9.44 1.12
C LYS A 69 -15.91 -10.79 1.58
N LEU A 70 -15.86 -11.83 0.76
CA LEU A 70 -16.25 -13.18 1.15
C LEU A 70 -15.34 -13.76 2.25
N ARG A 71 -14.03 -13.51 2.17
CA ARG A 71 -13.08 -13.93 3.20
C ARG A 71 -13.36 -13.22 4.52
N ASN A 72 -13.67 -11.92 4.48
CA ASN A 72 -14.03 -11.14 5.65
C ASN A 72 -15.28 -11.71 6.33
N ILE A 73 -16.34 -12.01 5.56
CA ILE A 73 -17.56 -12.65 6.08
C ILE A 73 -17.24 -13.95 6.82
N ASN A 74 -16.39 -14.81 6.25
CA ASN A 74 -16.04 -16.08 6.90
C ASN A 74 -15.33 -15.88 8.25
N GLN A 75 -14.43 -14.90 8.34
CA GLN A 75 -13.71 -14.61 9.58
C GLN A 75 -14.61 -13.95 10.64
N LEU A 76 -15.47 -13.02 10.20
CA LEU A 76 -16.41 -12.32 11.07
C LEU A 76 -17.53 -13.26 11.58
N ASP A 77 -18.04 -14.17 10.74
CA ASP A 77 -19.02 -15.19 11.15
C ASP A 77 -18.43 -16.11 12.23
N TYR A 78 -17.19 -16.57 12.03
CA TYR A 78 -16.47 -17.36 13.02
C TYR A 78 -16.28 -16.61 14.34
N LEU A 79 -15.83 -15.34 14.28
CA LEU A 79 -15.67 -14.50 15.46
C LEU A 79 -17.00 -14.31 16.21
N TYR A 80 -18.07 -13.99 15.48
CA TYR A 80 -19.40 -13.77 16.05
C TYR A 80 -19.92 -15.00 16.78
N ARG A 81 -19.79 -16.19 16.18
CA ARG A 81 -20.17 -17.47 16.80
C ARG A 81 -19.37 -17.75 18.06
N ASN A 82 -18.07 -17.47 18.05
CA ASN A 82 -17.21 -17.70 19.20
C ASN A 82 -17.52 -16.76 20.39
N ILE A 83 -17.97 -15.54 20.10
CA ILE A 83 -18.32 -14.57 21.15
C ILE A 83 -19.73 -14.82 21.69
N THR A 84 -20.70 -15.09 20.82
CA THR A 84 -22.12 -15.10 21.17
C THR A 84 -22.71 -16.49 21.36
N GLY A 85 -22.04 -17.53 20.86
CA GLY A 85 -22.58 -18.89 20.76
C GLY A 85 -23.68 -19.06 19.71
N ASN A 86 -24.03 -18.01 18.98
CA ASN A 86 -25.13 -17.99 18.02
C ASN A 86 -24.63 -17.73 16.59
N ALA A 87 -25.40 -18.18 15.60
CA ALA A 87 -25.17 -17.78 14.22
C ALA A 87 -25.52 -16.29 14.06
N PRO A 88 -24.70 -15.48 13.35
CA PRO A 88 -25.05 -14.10 13.07
C PRO A 88 -26.27 -14.03 12.15
N ASN A 89 -27.19 -13.11 12.47
CA ASN A 89 -28.35 -12.83 11.63
C ASN A 89 -28.15 -11.48 10.92
N TYR A 90 -27.58 -11.54 9.73
CA TYR A 90 -27.40 -10.38 8.86
C TYR A 90 -28.15 -10.61 7.54
N GLN A 91 -28.81 -9.58 7.06
CA GLN A 91 -29.50 -9.62 5.79
C GLN A 91 -28.49 -9.54 4.67
N LYS A 92 -28.52 -10.48 3.74
CA LYS A 92 -27.70 -10.36 2.53
C LYS A 92 -28.14 -9.18 1.65
N SER A 93 -29.41 -8.78 1.70
CA SER A 93 -29.97 -7.65 0.94
C SER A 93 -30.58 -6.58 1.82
N SER A 94 -30.21 -5.32 1.62
CA SER A 94 -31.07 -4.20 1.99
C SER A 94 -32.02 -3.89 0.82
N GLU A 95 -33.27 -3.50 1.09
CA GLU A 95 -34.20 -3.08 0.03
C GLU A 95 -33.68 -1.87 -0.78
N ALA A 96 -32.73 -1.12 -0.20
CA ALA A 96 -32.05 0.00 -0.85
C ALA A 96 -31.14 -0.42 -2.02
N SER A 97 -30.59 -1.65 -2.06
CA SER A 97 -29.68 -2.09 -3.14
C SER A 97 -30.38 -2.56 -4.43
N ARG A 98 -31.72 -2.62 -4.45
CA ARG A 98 -32.47 -3.13 -5.61
C ARG A 98 -32.89 -2.05 -6.62
N ASN A 99 -32.90 -0.77 -6.21
CA ASN A 99 -33.54 0.30 -6.98
C ASN A 99 -32.65 1.51 -7.29
N THR A 100 -31.35 1.45 -7.01
CA THR A 100 -30.41 2.55 -7.28
C THR A 100 -29.35 2.07 -8.26
N GLU A 101 -29.17 2.80 -9.36
CA GLU A 101 -28.05 2.61 -10.27
C GLU A 101 -26.78 3.02 -9.51
N ILE A 102 -25.98 2.02 -9.12
CA ILE A 102 -24.77 2.19 -8.33
C ILE A 102 -23.57 1.99 -9.26
N GLY A 103 -22.64 2.95 -9.25
CA GLY A 103 -21.41 2.92 -10.02
C GLY A 103 -20.25 2.28 -9.25
N ILE A 104 -19.13 2.07 -9.94
CA ILE A 104 -17.90 1.56 -9.31
C ILE A 104 -17.43 2.51 -8.19
N GLN A 105 -17.55 3.82 -8.40
CA GLN A 105 -17.09 4.81 -7.44
C GLN A 105 -17.84 4.72 -6.10
N ASP A 106 -19.16 4.49 -6.14
CA ASP A 106 -19.98 4.31 -4.94
C ASP A 106 -19.55 3.04 -4.16
N VAL A 107 -19.23 1.96 -4.88
CA VAL A 107 -18.73 0.72 -4.26
C VAL A 107 -17.36 0.92 -3.64
N VAL A 108 -16.47 1.67 -4.30
CA VAL A 108 -15.15 2.01 -3.77
C VAL A 108 -15.27 2.84 -2.50
N GLU A 109 -16.06 3.91 -2.52
CA GLU A 109 -16.24 4.81 -1.38
C GLU A 109 -16.75 4.03 -0.17
N ARG A 110 -17.78 3.20 -0.37
CA ARG A 110 -18.30 2.30 0.67
C ARG A 110 -17.24 1.36 1.23
N CYS A 111 -16.41 0.80 0.36
CA CYS A 111 -15.31 -0.04 0.80
C CYS A 111 -14.30 0.75 1.64
N ILE A 112 -13.90 1.94 1.20
CA ILE A 112 -12.96 2.81 1.92
C ILE A 112 -13.49 3.18 3.32
N GLU A 113 -14.76 3.57 3.41
CA GLU A 113 -15.44 3.83 4.69
C GLU A 113 -15.39 2.62 5.62
N ASP A 114 -15.73 1.42 5.11
CA ASP A 114 -15.64 0.17 5.88
C ASP A 114 -14.20 -0.04 6.41
N TYR A 115 -13.17 0.31 5.65
CA TYR A 115 -11.78 0.11 6.04
C TYR A 115 -11.31 1.07 7.11
N GLU A 116 -11.69 2.34 7.02
CA GLU A 116 -11.36 3.31 8.05
C GLU A 116 -11.98 2.93 9.40
N GLU A 117 -13.22 2.47 9.39
CA GLU A 117 -13.90 2.01 10.60
C GLU A 117 -13.22 0.79 11.20
N ASN A 118 -12.85 -0.19 10.37
CA ASN A 118 -12.12 -1.38 10.82
C ASN A 118 -10.73 -1.03 11.36
N TYR A 119 -10.01 -0.09 10.74
CA TYR A 119 -8.74 0.40 11.28
C TYR A 119 -8.94 1.06 12.65
N LYS A 120 -9.92 1.96 12.79
CA LYS A 120 -10.27 2.61 14.07
C LYS A 120 -10.69 1.58 15.13
N ALA A 121 -11.39 0.51 14.74
CA ALA A 121 -11.76 -0.60 15.63
C ALA A 121 -10.53 -1.38 16.10
N SER A 122 -9.56 -1.63 15.22
CA SER A 122 -8.30 -2.31 15.57
C SER A 122 -7.52 -1.58 16.66
N LEU A 123 -7.46 -0.25 16.59
CA LEU A 123 -6.74 0.59 17.56
C LEU A 123 -7.42 0.67 18.92
N ARG A 124 -8.74 0.42 18.98
CA ARG A 124 -9.55 0.51 20.21
C ARG A 124 -9.66 -0.81 20.97
N SER A 125 -9.29 -1.94 20.36
CA SER A 125 -9.44 -3.26 20.97
C SER A 125 -8.32 -3.56 21.97
N SER A 126 -8.70 -4.07 23.15
CA SER A 126 -7.79 -4.58 24.18
C SER A 126 -7.26 -6.00 23.87
N SER A 127 -7.88 -6.72 22.93
CA SER A 127 -7.49 -8.06 22.52
C SER A 127 -6.59 -8.01 21.28
N SER A 128 -5.38 -8.52 21.39
CA SER A 128 -4.42 -8.61 20.27
C SER A 128 -4.96 -9.39 19.08
N VAL A 129 -5.73 -10.46 19.33
CA VAL A 129 -6.37 -11.28 18.28
C VAL A 129 -7.41 -10.47 17.51
N VAL A 130 -8.20 -9.66 18.21
CA VAL A 130 -9.25 -8.83 17.61
C VAL A 130 -8.64 -7.61 16.91
N GLN A 131 -7.61 -7.01 17.48
CA GLN A 131 -6.84 -5.94 16.85
C GLN A 131 -6.24 -6.43 15.52
N GLN A 132 -5.60 -7.59 15.51
CA GLN A 132 -5.02 -8.17 14.30
C GLN A 132 -6.09 -8.46 13.24
N LEU A 133 -7.23 -9.05 13.62
CA LEU A 133 -8.33 -9.28 12.69
C LEU A 133 -8.79 -7.98 12.03
N TYR A 134 -9.15 -6.97 12.82
CA TYR A 134 -9.67 -5.72 12.26
C TYR A 134 -8.64 -4.96 11.43
N TYR A 135 -7.37 -5.04 11.81
CA TYR A 135 -6.29 -4.52 10.99
C TYR A 135 -6.23 -5.22 9.63
N GLN A 136 -6.33 -6.55 9.60
CA GLN A 136 -6.35 -7.32 8.34
C GLN A 136 -7.60 -7.05 7.49
N LEU A 137 -8.78 -6.95 8.12
CA LEU A 137 -10.03 -6.60 7.43
C LEU A 137 -9.93 -5.23 6.77
N SER A 138 -9.32 -4.27 7.47
CA SER A 138 -9.04 -2.93 6.95
C SER A 138 -8.02 -2.96 5.80
N SER A 139 -6.86 -3.60 6.00
CA SER A 139 -5.74 -3.53 5.05
C SER A 139 -6.02 -4.25 3.73
N VAL A 140 -6.47 -5.51 3.79
CA VAL A 140 -6.77 -6.32 2.58
C VAL A 140 -7.95 -5.74 1.84
N GLY A 141 -8.91 -5.23 2.60
CA GLY A 141 -9.99 -4.45 2.10
C GLY A 141 -9.52 -3.25 1.28
N TYR A 142 -8.77 -2.34 1.90
CA TYR A 142 -8.31 -1.08 1.29
C TYR A 142 -7.62 -1.33 -0.04
N MET A 143 -6.75 -2.34 -0.09
CA MET A 143 -6.11 -2.77 -1.34
C MET A 143 -7.11 -3.10 -2.45
N ALA A 144 -8.15 -3.88 -2.14
CA ALA A 144 -9.09 -4.32 -3.15
C ALA A 144 -9.96 -3.17 -3.69
N ALA A 145 -10.36 -2.23 -2.83
CA ALA A 145 -11.05 -1.03 -3.29
C ALA A 145 -10.12 -0.11 -4.08
N ASN A 146 -8.87 0.06 -3.66
CA ASN A 146 -7.91 0.90 -4.36
C ASN A 146 -7.59 0.34 -5.75
N GLN A 147 -7.44 -0.99 -5.90
CA GLN A 147 -7.27 -1.62 -7.20
C GLN A 147 -8.47 -1.38 -8.13
N LEU A 148 -9.69 -1.58 -7.62
CA LEU A 148 -10.92 -1.33 -8.38
C LEU A 148 -11.04 0.16 -8.78
N TYR A 149 -10.71 1.06 -7.87
CA TYR A 149 -10.72 2.50 -8.08
C TYR A 149 -9.68 2.97 -9.11
N ASN A 150 -8.43 2.50 -8.97
CA ASN A 150 -7.34 2.85 -9.86
C ASN A 150 -7.63 2.37 -11.28
N TYR A 151 -8.13 1.14 -11.44
CA TYR A 151 -8.53 0.65 -12.75
C TYR A 151 -9.68 1.46 -13.35
N HIS A 152 -10.66 1.84 -12.52
CA HIS A 152 -11.78 2.66 -12.97
C HIS A 152 -11.33 4.04 -13.47
N ASN A 153 -10.44 4.69 -12.73
CA ASN A 153 -9.94 6.02 -13.07
C ASN A 153 -8.93 5.99 -14.21
N SER A 154 -8.08 4.98 -14.30
CA SER A 154 -7.16 4.83 -15.44
C SER A 154 -7.92 4.65 -16.74
N ARG A 155 -9.11 4.05 -16.69
CA ARG A 155 -9.96 3.88 -17.87
C ARG A 155 -10.72 5.14 -18.24
N ASN A 156 -11.12 5.94 -17.25
CA ASN A 156 -12.01 7.10 -17.41
C ASN A 156 -11.31 8.47 -17.42
N SER A 157 -10.01 8.53 -17.10
CA SER A 157 -9.22 9.77 -17.19
C SER A 157 -8.48 9.88 -18.53
N GLU A 158 -8.43 11.09 -19.09
CA GLU A 158 -7.29 11.50 -19.90
C GLU A 158 -6.03 11.41 -19.01
N LEU A 159 -4.92 10.88 -19.53
CA LEU A 159 -3.70 10.41 -18.82
C LEU A 159 -3.28 11.15 -17.52
N GLY A 160 -3.60 12.43 -17.36
CA GLY A 160 -3.19 13.33 -16.27
C GLY A 160 -3.60 12.96 -14.83
N ILE A 161 -4.72 12.26 -14.59
CA ILE A 161 -5.21 11.99 -13.21
C ILE A 161 -4.61 10.69 -12.63
N THR A 162 -4.25 9.72 -13.48
CA THR A 162 -3.62 8.45 -13.05
C THR A 162 -2.17 8.68 -12.59
N LEU A 163 -1.49 9.63 -13.22
CA LEU A 163 -0.09 10.01 -12.97
C LEU A 163 0.16 10.55 -11.54
N ASN A 164 -0.73 11.40 -11.02
CA ASN A 164 -0.55 11.98 -9.68
C ASN A 164 -0.73 10.97 -8.53
N ARG A 165 -1.39 9.83 -8.76
CA ARG A 165 -1.61 8.80 -7.72
C ARG A 165 -0.63 7.65 -7.73
N GLN A 166 0.03 7.37 -8.86
CA GLN A 166 1.11 6.38 -8.90
C GLN A 166 2.36 6.82 -8.12
N LEU A 167 2.51 8.13 -7.92
CA LEU A 167 3.57 8.75 -7.15
C LEU A 167 3.18 8.98 -5.67
N GLU A 168 2.01 8.52 -5.22
CA GLU A 168 1.64 8.51 -3.80
C GLU A 168 2.22 7.28 -3.10
N ASP A 169 2.66 7.44 -1.85
CA ASP A 169 3.19 6.33 -1.05
C ASP A 169 2.10 5.29 -0.74
N GLN A 170 2.27 4.09 -1.29
CA GLN A 170 1.35 2.96 -1.11
C GLN A 170 1.60 2.17 0.18
N GLY A 171 2.53 2.59 1.04
CA GLY A 171 2.82 1.95 2.32
C GLY A 171 3.34 0.52 2.15
N GLY A 172 3.12 -0.36 3.13
CA GLY A 172 3.57 -1.76 3.09
C GLY A 172 2.69 -2.72 2.29
N TYR A 173 1.82 -2.23 1.41
CA TYR A 173 0.80 -3.06 0.74
C TYR A 173 1.33 -3.70 -0.56
N PRO A 174 0.84 -4.88 -0.99
CA PRO A 174 1.15 -5.43 -2.31
C PRO A 174 0.86 -4.43 -3.43
N PHE A 175 1.90 -4.07 -4.16
CA PHE A 175 1.88 -3.01 -5.15
C PHE A 175 2.62 -3.44 -6.41
N VAL A 176 2.05 -3.11 -7.57
CA VAL A 176 2.66 -3.33 -8.89
C VAL A 176 2.62 -2.00 -9.61
N ILE A 177 3.78 -1.56 -10.08
CA ILE A 177 3.96 -0.32 -10.82
C ILE A 177 4.95 -0.57 -11.95
N ASP A 178 4.82 0.19 -13.02
CA ASP A 178 5.92 0.37 -13.98
C ASP A 178 6.93 1.35 -13.36
N ILE A 179 7.97 0.81 -12.74
CA ILE A 179 8.92 1.61 -11.95
C ILE A 179 9.82 2.48 -12.82
N GLU A 180 10.08 2.05 -14.06
CA GLU A 180 10.85 2.79 -15.06
C GLU A 180 10.07 4.05 -15.44
N GLU A 181 8.83 3.88 -15.89
CA GLU A 181 7.95 5.00 -16.25
C GLU A 181 7.75 5.95 -15.06
N ALA A 182 7.54 5.42 -13.85
CA ALA A 182 7.35 6.25 -12.66
C ALA A 182 8.61 7.08 -12.31
N ALA A 183 9.81 6.49 -12.41
CA ALA A 183 11.06 7.17 -12.13
C ALA A 183 11.35 8.27 -13.16
N GLU A 184 11.14 8.00 -14.45
CA GLU A 184 11.32 8.98 -15.53
C GLU A 184 10.39 10.19 -15.38
N GLN A 185 9.14 9.94 -15.01
CA GLN A 185 8.12 10.97 -14.85
C GLN A 185 8.25 11.77 -13.56
N ASN A 186 8.85 11.21 -12.50
CA ASN A 186 9.05 11.92 -11.26
C ASN A 186 9.93 13.17 -11.49
N THR A 187 9.43 14.34 -11.11
CA THR A 187 10.15 15.62 -11.20
C THR A 187 10.65 16.14 -9.87
N ALA A 188 10.14 15.59 -8.76
CA ALA A 188 10.54 15.97 -7.41
C ALA A 188 11.94 15.42 -7.08
N TYR A 189 12.65 16.14 -6.21
CA TYR A 189 13.93 15.66 -5.68
C TYR A 189 13.80 14.30 -5.00
N ARG A 190 12.73 14.09 -4.22
CA ARG A 190 12.43 12.80 -3.58
C ARG A 190 10.92 12.59 -3.45
N THR A 191 10.44 11.41 -3.83
CA THR A 191 9.05 10.98 -3.64
C THR A 191 9.04 9.56 -3.09
N ALA A 192 8.51 9.34 -1.90
CA ALA A 192 8.24 8.01 -1.38
C ALA A 192 7.01 7.44 -2.10
N ILE A 193 7.16 6.26 -2.69
CA ILE A 193 6.06 5.57 -3.41
C ILE A 193 5.64 4.26 -2.74
N TRP A 194 6.46 3.76 -1.80
CA TRP A 194 6.13 2.56 -1.03
C TRP A 194 6.95 2.50 0.26
N THR A 195 6.31 2.57 1.43
CA THR A 195 6.98 2.46 2.73
C THR A 195 6.37 1.33 3.57
N GLY A 196 7.04 0.17 3.56
CA GLY A 196 6.65 -0.99 4.37
C GLY A 196 7.43 -1.12 5.67
N GLU A 197 7.24 -2.24 6.38
CA GLU A 197 7.93 -2.48 7.66
C GLU A 197 9.43 -2.76 7.51
N HIS A 198 9.84 -3.30 6.36
CA HIS A 198 11.20 -3.83 6.16
C HIS A 198 11.97 -3.17 5.02
N LEU A 199 11.30 -2.42 4.15
CA LEU A 199 11.95 -1.64 3.11
C LEU A 199 11.11 -0.42 2.72
N GLN A 200 11.74 0.53 2.07
CA GLN A 200 11.10 1.71 1.48
C GLN A 200 11.61 1.92 0.06
N VAL A 201 10.71 2.32 -0.85
CA VAL A 201 11.03 2.68 -2.24
C VAL A 201 10.76 4.16 -2.44
N THR A 202 11.76 4.89 -2.93
CA THR A 202 11.64 6.31 -3.29
C THR A 202 12.10 6.56 -4.72
N LEU A 203 11.47 7.52 -5.39
CA LEU A 203 11.92 8.05 -6.68
C LEU A 203 12.67 9.35 -6.46
N MET A 204 13.68 9.63 -7.29
CA MET A 204 14.42 10.89 -7.25
C MET A 204 14.73 11.42 -8.65
N SER A 205 14.75 12.74 -8.78
CA SER A 205 15.18 13.46 -9.98
C SER A 205 16.26 14.46 -9.58
N ILE A 206 17.52 14.15 -9.89
CA ILE A 206 18.66 14.99 -9.49
C ILE A 206 18.98 15.98 -10.62
N PRO A 207 18.91 17.30 -10.37
CA PRO A 207 19.21 18.31 -11.39
C PRO A 207 20.62 18.19 -11.96
N ILE A 208 20.82 18.75 -13.15
CA ILE A 208 22.11 18.81 -13.84
C ILE A 208 23.17 19.44 -12.93
N GLY A 209 24.28 18.72 -12.73
CA GLY A 209 25.41 19.17 -11.91
C GLY A 209 25.17 19.16 -10.39
N ASP A 210 23.99 18.75 -9.93
CA ASP A 210 23.71 18.53 -8.52
C ASP A 210 24.04 17.08 -8.11
N ASN A 211 23.91 16.80 -6.83
CA ASN A 211 24.15 15.49 -6.23
C ASN A 211 23.05 15.17 -5.20
N ILE A 212 23.04 13.94 -4.69
CA ILE A 212 22.18 13.59 -3.55
C ILE A 212 22.70 14.32 -2.30
N GLY A 213 23.97 14.13 -1.99
CA GLY A 213 24.56 14.59 -0.74
C GLY A 213 25.54 13.54 -0.25
N LEU A 214 26.55 13.95 0.53
CA LEU A 214 27.42 12.99 1.17
C LEU A 214 26.74 12.45 2.42
N GLU A 215 26.41 11.16 2.41
CA GLU A 215 25.59 10.52 3.44
C GLU A 215 26.25 9.22 3.94
N VAL A 216 25.79 8.75 5.10
CA VAL A 216 26.12 7.43 5.64
C VAL A 216 24.96 6.91 6.48
N HIS A 217 24.51 5.69 6.18
CA HIS A 217 23.44 5.02 6.92
C HIS A 217 24.03 3.87 7.75
N PRO A 218 24.14 4.01 9.09
CA PRO A 218 24.87 3.01 9.91
C PRO A 218 24.10 1.70 10.13
N THR A 219 22.79 1.68 9.90
CA THR A 219 21.90 0.60 10.35
C THR A 219 21.20 -0.16 9.24
N HIS A 220 21.28 0.31 8.00
CA HIS A 220 20.52 -0.25 6.89
C HIS A 220 21.31 -0.15 5.57
N ASP A 221 21.02 -1.09 4.67
CA ASP A 221 21.57 -1.07 3.32
C ASP A 221 20.68 -0.22 2.41
N GLN A 222 21.27 0.28 1.34
CA GLN A 222 20.59 1.03 0.30
C GLN A 222 20.93 0.47 -1.07
N PHE A 223 19.90 0.32 -1.91
CA PHE A 223 20.03 -0.04 -3.32
C PHE A 223 19.57 1.15 -4.16
N VAL A 224 20.33 1.52 -5.18
CA VAL A 224 19.96 2.58 -6.13
C VAL A 224 19.99 2.01 -7.54
N ARG A 225 18.96 2.29 -8.34
CA ARG A 225 18.96 2.00 -9.77
C ARG A 225 18.76 3.28 -10.56
N ILE A 226 19.62 3.48 -11.55
CA ILE A 226 19.52 4.57 -12.52
C ILE A 226 18.61 4.11 -13.66
N GLU A 227 17.57 4.88 -13.94
CA GLU A 227 16.65 4.64 -15.06
C GLU A 227 16.96 5.57 -16.23
N ASP A 228 17.41 6.81 -16.00
CA ASP A 228 17.78 7.73 -17.08
C ASP A 228 18.86 8.75 -16.65
N GLY A 229 19.69 9.16 -17.61
CA GLY A 229 20.81 10.09 -17.44
C GLY A 229 22.14 9.45 -17.02
N ASP A 230 23.16 10.30 -16.88
CA ASP A 230 24.55 9.92 -16.54
C ASP A 230 24.96 10.47 -15.18
N GLY A 231 25.65 9.66 -14.38
CA GLY A 231 26.08 10.04 -13.05
C GLY A 231 27.44 9.47 -12.64
N LEU A 232 27.90 9.88 -11.45
CA LEU A 232 29.10 9.36 -10.82
C LEU A 232 28.77 8.96 -9.38
N VAL A 233 28.97 7.67 -9.06
CA VAL A 233 28.95 7.21 -7.66
C VAL A 233 30.34 7.34 -7.05
N GLN A 234 30.38 7.80 -5.80
CA GLN A 234 31.57 7.84 -4.96
C GLN A 234 31.26 7.15 -3.64
N MET A 235 32.09 6.19 -3.21
CA MET A 235 31.92 5.45 -1.96
C MET A 235 33.23 5.26 -1.20
N GLY A 236 33.18 5.13 0.12
CA GLY A 236 34.35 4.87 0.96
C GLY A 236 34.01 4.50 2.40
N SER A 237 35.02 4.09 3.15
CA SER A 237 34.90 3.78 4.58
C SER A 237 35.02 5.01 5.47
N GLN A 238 35.42 6.16 4.92
CA GLN A 238 35.62 7.42 5.64
C GLN A 238 35.06 8.58 4.81
N GLU A 239 34.44 9.54 5.50
CA GLU A 239 33.82 10.74 4.91
C GLU A 239 34.76 11.50 3.96
N ASN A 240 36.01 11.69 4.39
CA ASN A 240 37.03 12.44 3.66
C ASN A 240 37.85 11.58 2.68
N ASN A 241 37.52 10.29 2.50
CA ASN A 241 38.27 9.37 1.65
C ASN A 241 37.37 8.36 0.91
N LEU A 242 36.71 8.85 -0.15
CA LEU A 242 35.88 8.06 -1.05
C LEU A 242 36.73 7.37 -2.13
N THR A 243 37.29 6.21 -1.78
CA THR A 243 38.25 5.45 -2.61
C THR A 243 37.61 4.74 -3.80
N TYR A 244 36.30 4.52 -3.79
CA TYR A 244 35.57 3.86 -4.86
C TYR A 244 34.85 4.91 -5.71
N ARG A 245 35.07 4.89 -7.02
CA ARG A 245 34.39 5.78 -7.98
C ARG A 245 34.04 5.04 -9.26
N ARG A 246 32.80 5.16 -9.74
CA ARG A 246 32.34 4.57 -11.01
C ARG A 246 31.37 5.50 -11.70
N GLN A 247 31.46 5.56 -13.02
CA GLN A 247 30.42 6.17 -13.85
C GLN A 247 29.17 5.30 -13.79
N LEU A 248 28.03 5.96 -13.81
CA LEU A 248 26.70 5.38 -13.89
C LEU A 248 26.04 5.90 -15.16
N SER A 249 25.22 5.05 -15.75
CA SER A 249 24.32 5.35 -16.86
C SER A 249 23.00 4.62 -16.61
N ASP A 250 22.03 4.76 -17.52
CA ASP A 250 20.86 3.89 -17.59
C ASP A 250 21.23 2.41 -17.31
N SER A 251 20.36 1.75 -16.53
CA SER A 251 20.42 0.36 -16.11
C SER A 251 21.56 0.04 -15.14
N SER A 252 22.28 1.04 -14.66
CA SER A 252 23.26 0.87 -13.57
C SER A 252 22.55 0.65 -12.24
N ALA A 253 23.04 -0.33 -11.46
CA ALA A 253 22.63 -0.56 -10.09
C ALA A 253 23.80 -0.34 -9.12
N VAL A 254 23.53 0.27 -7.98
CA VAL A 254 24.49 0.56 -6.92
C VAL A 254 24.00 -0.09 -5.64
N MET A 255 24.82 -0.97 -5.06
CA MET A 255 24.60 -1.53 -3.74
C MET A 255 25.48 -0.77 -2.75
N ILE A 256 24.86 -0.16 -1.74
CA ILE A 256 25.49 0.68 -0.73
C ILE A 256 25.29 -0.01 0.64
N PRO A 257 26.30 -0.72 1.15
CA PRO A 257 26.19 -1.38 2.45
C PRO A 257 26.15 -0.39 3.61
N ALA A 258 25.46 -0.76 4.70
CA ALA A 258 25.41 0.00 5.94
C ALA A 258 26.82 0.44 6.41
N GLY A 259 26.93 1.70 6.82
CA GLY A 259 28.18 2.31 7.29
C GLY A 259 29.14 2.78 6.17
N THR A 260 28.75 2.66 4.90
CA THR A 260 29.54 3.16 3.77
C THR A 260 29.20 4.63 3.51
N TRP A 261 30.19 5.51 3.54
CA TRP A 261 30.04 6.89 3.08
C TRP A 261 29.84 6.90 1.58
N HIS A 262 28.81 7.58 1.10
CA HIS A 262 28.43 7.56 -0.31
C HIS A 262 27.85 8.88 -0.81
N ASN A 263 27.99 9.12 -2.12
CA ASN A 263 27.32 10.20 -2.83
C ASN A 263 27.13 9.81 -4.30
N ILE A 264 26.06 10.27 -4.93
CA ILE A 264 25.81 10.18 -6.36
C ILE A 264 25.64 11.59 -6.92
N THR A 265 26.47 11.92 -7.92
CA THR A 265 26.43 13.22 -8.61
C THR A 265 25.88 13.02 -10.01
N ASN A 266 24.96 13.89 -10.44
CA ASN A 266 24.56 13.96 -11.84
C ASN A 266 25.68 14.64 -12.65
N THR A 267 26.25 13.90 -13.60
CA THR A 267 27.33 14.38 -14.49
C THR A 267 26.89 14.55 -15.93
N GLY A 268 25.63 14.25 -16.24
CA GLY A 268 25.03 14.32 -17.57
C GLY A 268 24.49 15.71 -17.94
N GLY A 269 23.82 15.76 -19.10
CA GLY A 269 23.20 16.97 -19.65
C GLY A 269 21.70 17.12 -19.35
N GLU A 270 21.11 16.20 -18.60
CA GLU A 270 19.70 16.15 -18.24
C GLU A 270 19.51 15.68 -16.79
N PRO A 271 18.32 15.81 -16.18
CA PRO A 271 18.07 15.32 -14.83
C PRO A 271 18.31 13.80 -14.72
N LEU A 272 19.09 13.38 -13.73
CA LEU A 272 19.34 11.97 -13.45
C LEU A 272 18.12 11.37 -12.75
N LYS A 273 17.50 10.38 -13.38
CA LYS A 273 16.30 9.68 -12.89
C LYS A 273 16.71 8.37 -12.25
N LEU A 274 16.26 8.18 -11.02
CA LEU A 274 16.60 6.98 -10.26
C LEU A 274 15.49 6.63 -9.27
N TYR A 275 15.50 5.38 -8.85
CA TYR A 275 14.81 4.96 -7.64
C TYR A 275 15.78 4.34 -6.64
N THR A 276 15.38 4.41 -5.38
CA THR A 276 16.15 3.92 -4.24
C THR A 276 15.30 2.97 -3.43
N ILE A 277 15.91 1.89 -2.93
CA ILE A 277 15.34 0.98 -1.94
C ILE A 277 16.19 1.04 -0.67
N TYR A 278 15.59 1.45 0.44
CA TYR A 278 16.20 1.39 1.78
C TYR A 278 15.71 0.15 2.51
N ALA A 279 16.56 -0.55 3.26
CA ALA A 279 16.15 -1.72 4.04
C ALA A 279 16.87 -1.81 5.41
N PRO A 280 16.20 -1.46 6.53
CA PRO A 280 14.83 -0.91 6.71
C PRO A 280 14.58 0.49 6.08
N PRO A 281 13.31 0.98 6.10
CA PRO A 281 12.95 2.35 5.68
C PRO A 281 13.80 3.44 6.34
N GLU A 282 14.07 4.52 5.61
CA GLU A 282 14.82 5.68 6.11
C GLU A 282 13.93 6.90 6.34
N HIS A 283 13.03 7.22 5.40
CA HIS A 283 12.20 8.42 5.47
C HIS A 283 10.79 8.12 6.00
N PRO A 284 10.08 9.12 6.55
CA PRO A 284 8.67 8.98 6.90
C PRO A 284 7.78 8.51 5.73
N PHE A 285 6.68 7.83 6.04
CA PHE A 285 5.64 7.51 5.05
C PHE A 285 5.11 8.77 4.38
N GLY A 286 4.95 8.75 3.07
CA GLY A 286 4.42 9.86 2.28
C GLY A 286 5.40 11.02 2.08
N THR A 287 6.70 10.82 2.33
CA THR A 287 7.73 11.85 2.09
C THR A 287 7.69 12.34 0.64
N LEU A 288 7.56 13.65 0.48
CA LEU A 288 7.65 14.36 -0.79
C LEU A 288 8.51 15.61 -0.60
N HIS A 289 9.69 15.62 -1.20
CA HIS A 289 10.59 16.76 -1.25
C HIS A 289 10.66 17.25 -2.70
N GLN A 290 10.03 18.39 -2.99
CA GLN A 290 10.04 18.96 -4.34
C GLN A 290 11.45 19.36 -4.75
N THR A 291 12.22 19.92 -3.81
CA THR A 291 13.59 20.37 -4.02
C THR A 291 14.56 19.73 -3.05
N LYS A 292 15.85 19.76 -3.39
CA LYS A 292 16.92 19.36 -2.47
C LYS A 292 16.93 20.21 -1.19
N ALA A 293 16.57 21.48 -1.27
CA ALA A 293 16.48 22.35 -0.11
C ALA A 293 15.39 21.89 0.86
N ASP A 294 14.26 21.38 0.35
CA ASP A 294 13.20 20.82 1.20
C ASP A 294 13.68 19.55 1.93
N ALA A 295 14.48 18.71 1.26
CA ALA A 295 15.08 17.52 1.87
C ALA A 295 16.07 17.88 2.98
N LEU A 296 16.96 18.85 2.74
CA LEU A 296 17.92 19.31 3.75
C LEU A 296 17.26 20.01 4.95
N ALA A 297 16.03 20.49 4.80
CA ALA A 297 15.28 21.12 5.88
C ALA A 297 14.52 20.11 6.76
N SER A 298 14.35 18.87 6.29
CA SER A 298 13.63 17.80 6.99
C SER A 298 14.53 16.71 7.59
N GLU A 299 15.82 16.73 7.27
CA GLU A 299 16.89 15.87 7.80
C GLU A 299 17.67 16.55 8.93
#